data_AF-A0A7W1IUC8-F1
#
_entry.id   AF-A0A7W1IUC8-F1
#
_cell.length_a   1.000
_cell.length_b   1.000
_cell.length_c   1.000
_cell.angle_alpha   90.00
_cell.angle_beta   90.00
_cell.angle_gamma   90.00
#
_symmetry.space_group_name_H-M   'P 1'
#
loop_
_entity.id
_entity.type
_entity.pdbx_description
1 polymer ?
#
loop_
_entity_poly.entity_id
_entity_poly.type
_entity_poly.pdbx_seq_one_letter_code
_entity_poly.pdbx_strand_id
1 'polypeptide(L)'
;YLQARHGAELVTVVVEKEQVQLLGASVLELLSNVEVETGQGPGEEEMGLEEPVDPRWRAGRLSIGYEEERDQFLLEIEEFQPELEEDDPARLLREEAQIVRLWASREQMLALSRHGATVAERGRPACQFCGNPVDPQGHTCPAMNGHHERA
;
A
#
# COMPACT_ATOMS: atom_id res chain seq x y z
N TYR A 1 -0.72 5.76 3.89
CA TYR A 1 0.71 5.75 4.28
C TYR A 1 1.05 4.37 4.80
N LEU A 2 2.29 3.94 4.62
CA LEU A 2 2.85 2.73 5.22
C LEU A 2 4.00 3.15 6.14
N GLN A 3 4.00 2.64 7.37
CA GLN A 3 5.05 2.88 8.35
C GLN A 3 5.76 1.58 8.71
N ALA A 4 7.06 1.69 8.95
CA ALA A 4 7.86 0.60 9.49
C ALA A 4 8.88 1.14 10.49
N ARG A 5 9.11 0.38 11.55
CA ARG A 5 9.98 0.76 12.66
C ARG A 5 11.07 -0.28 12.91
N HIS A 6 12.29 0.19 13.08
CA HIS A 6 13.41 -0.59 13.58
C HIS A 6 14.12 0.16 14.70
N GLY A 7 13.86 -0.25 15.95
CA GLY A 7 14.31 0.50 17.12
C GLY A 7 13.77 1.93 17.11
N ALA A 8 14.68 2.91 17.08
CA ALA A 8 14.34 4.33 17.05
C ALA A 8 14.02 4.85 15.63
N GLU A 9 14.39 4.13 14.58
CA GLU A 9 14.18 4.56 13.20
C GLU A 9 12.74 4.23 12.77
N LEU A 10 12.01 5.25 12.31
CA LEU A 10 10.68 5.15 11.72
C LEU A 10 10.78 5.65 10.28
N VAL A 11 10.32 4.84 9.33
CA VAL A 11 10.14 5.27 7.95
C VAL A 11 8.66 5.36 7.64
N THR A 12 8.25 6.45 7.00
CA THR A 12 6.90 6.65 6.48
C THR A 12 6.97 6.78 4.97
N VAL A 13 6.16 6.01 4.24
CA VAL A 13 6.04 6.07 2.79
C VAL A 13 4.61 6.38 2.38
N VAL A 14 4.44 7.23 1.37
CA VAL A 14 3.13 7.42 0.72
C VAL A 14 2.87 6.23 -0.19
N VAL A 15 1.76 5.53 0.04
CA VAL A 15 1.34 4.38 -0.76
C VAL A 15 -0.05 4.63 -1.31
N GLU A 16 -0.29 4.20 -2.53
CA GLU A 16 -1.58 4.30 -3.19
C GLU A 16 -2.53 3.20 -2.71
N LYS A 17 -3.85 3.43 -2.81
CA LYS A 17 -4.87 2.47 -2.36
C LYS A 17 -4.70 1.09 -3.01
N GLU A 18 -4.49 1.07 -4.33
CA GLU A 18 -4.32 -0.15 -5.09
C GLU A 18 -3.05 -0.92 -4.69
N GLN A 19 -1.95 -0.20 -4.42
CA GLN A 19 -0.72 -0.81 -3.91
C GLN A 19 -0.95 -1.52 -2.56
N VAL A 20 -1.73 -0.92 -1.66
CA VAL A 20 -2.08 -1.55 -0.36
C VAL A 20 -2.94 -2.79 -0.56
N GLN A 21 -3.91 -2.74 -1.46
CA GLN A 21 -4.79 -3.87 -1.76
C GLN A 21 -4.01 -5.05 -2.36
N LEU A 22 -3.15 -4.78 -3.34
CA LEU A 22 -2.30 -5.79 -3.98
C LEU A 22 -1.30 -6.38 -2.98
N LEU A 23 -0.62 -5.54 -2.19
CA LEU A 23 0.28 -5.99 -1.14
C LEU A 23 -0.44 -6.92 -0.15
N GLY A 24 -1.63 -6.52 0.31
CA GLY A 24 -2.42 -7.31 1.25
C GLY A 24 -2.78 -8.68 0.68
N ALA A 25 -3.22 -8.74 -0.58
CA ALA A 25 -3.54 -9.98 -1.27
C ALA A 25 -2.31 -10.87 -1.46
N SER A 26 -1.18 -10.32 -1.90
CA SER A 26 0.07 -11.07 -2.11
C SER A 26 0.62 -11.67 -0.81
N VAL A 27 0.51 -10.97 0.32
CA VAL A 27 0.86 -11.55 1.62
C VAL A 27 0.01 -12.77 1.94
N LEU A 28 -1.32 -12.69 1.76
CA LEU A 28 -2.23 -13.79 2.06
C LEU A 28 -1.97 -15.00 1.16
N GLU A 29 -1.67 -14.76 -0.11
CA GLU A 29 -1.26 -15.79 -1.06
C GLU A 29 0.05 -16.46 -0.62
N LEU A 30 1.08 -15.68 -0.28
CA LEU A 30 2.36 -16.21 0.20
C LEU A 30 2.17 -17.02 1.50
N LEU A 31 1.39 -16.52 2.46
CA LEU A 31 1.07 -17.23 3.70
C LEU A 31 0.32 -18.54 3.45
N SER A 32 -0.53 -18.61 2.42
CA SER A 32 -1.28 -19.83 2.10
C SER A 32 -0.39 -20.99 1.63
N ASN A 33 0.83 -20.68 1.19
CA ASN A 33 1.84 -21.67 0.79
C ASN A 33 2.73 -22.12 1.94
N VAL A 34 2.63 -21.49 3.12
CA VAL A 34 3.42 -21.83 4.31
C VAL A 34 2.67 -22.88 5.12
N GLU A 35 3.32 -24.02 5.41
CA GLU A 35 2.69 -25.14 6.15
C GLU A 35 2.48 -24.86 7.65
N VAL A 36 3.04 -23.75 8.15
CA VAL A 36 2.99 -23.35 9.56
C VAL A 36 1.89 -22.32 9.78
N GLU A 37 1.04 -22.56 10.78
CA GLU A 37 0.02 -21.58 11.18
C GLU A 37 0.67 -20.25 11.58
N THR A 38 0.09 -19.16 11.09
CA THR A 38 0.52 -17.81 11.42
C THR A 38 -0.20 -17.34 12.68
N GLY A 39 0.53 -16.74 13.62
CA GLY A 39 -0.07 -16.15 14.82
C GLY A 39 -0.99 -14.95 14.52
N GLN A 40 -1.61 -14.40 15.56
CA GLN A 40 -2.58 -13.30 15.39
C GLN A 40 -1.95 -11.94 15.01
N GLY A 41 -0.69 -11.72 15.39
CA GLY A 41 -0.01 -10.43 15.20
C GLY A 41 -0.53 -9.29 16.06
N PRO A 42 -0.03 -8.06 15.80
CA PRO A 42 -0.47 -6.86 16.50
C PRO A 42 -1.98 -6.64 16.38
N GLY A 43 -2.59 -6.08 17.43
CA GLY A 43 -4.01 -5.69 17.43
C GLY A 43 -4.30 -4.52 16.49
N GLU A 44 -5.56 -4.32 16.09
CA GLU A 44 -5.95 -3.19 15.20
C GLU A 44 -5.61 -1.83 15.84
N GLU A 45 -5.66 -1.74 17.16
CA GLU A 45 -5.29 -0.56 17.95
C GLU A 45 -3.81 -0.19 17.83
N GLU A 46 -2.93 -1.16 17.53
CA GLU A 46 -1.49 -0.96 17.35
C GLU A 46 -1.14 -0.58 15.90
N MET A 47 -2.10 -0.69 14.97
CA MET A 47 -1.88 -0.42 13.54
C MET A 47 -2.07 1.05 13.15
N GLY A 48 -2.39 1.93 14.12
CA GLY A 48 -2.48 3.36 13.89
C GLY A 48 -1.15 3.96 13.46
N LEU A 49 -1.20 5.00 12.61
CA LEU A 49 0.01 5.73 12.25
C LEU A 49 0.57 6.48 13.47
N GLU A 50 1.88 6.42 13.63
CA GLU A 50 2.61 7.19 14.63
C GLU A 50 2.83 8.63 14.16
N GLU A 51 2.56 9.60 15.05
CA GLU A 51 2.74 11.02 14.81
C GLU A 51 4.15 11.50 15.21
N PRO A 52 4.76 12.45 14.49
CA PRO A 52 4.24 13.10 13.29
C PRO A 52 4.34 12.18 12.05
N VAL A 53 3.30 12.17 11.22
CA VAL A 53 3.35 11.50 9.92
C VAL A 53 4.19 12.31 8.93
N ASP A 54 5.49 12.01 8.85
CA ASP A 54 6.46 12.68 7.97
C ASP A 54 6.92 11.74 6.83
N PRO A 55 6.25 11.75 5.65
CA PRO A 55 6.55 10.84 4.56
C PRO A 55 7.86 11.19 3.85
N ARG A 56 8.72 10.18 3.68
CA ARG A 56 10.02 10.34 3.00
C ARG A 56 9.88 10.49 1.48
N TRP A 57 9.03 9.68 0.87
CA TRP A 57 8.75 9.68 -0.58
C TRP A 57 7.44 8.91 -0.88
N ARG A 58 7.00 8.94 -2.14
CA ARG A 58 5.85 8.17 -2.65
C ARG A 58 6.32 6.88 -3.30
N ALA A 59 5.67 5.76 -3.00
CA ALA A 59 6.01 4.47 -3.59
C ALA A 59 5.64 4.39 -5.07
N GLY A 60 6.61 4.00 -5.89
CA GLY A 60 6.41 3.61 -7.27
C GLY A 60 6.10 2.12 -7.38
N ARG A 61 7.01 1.30 -6.85
CA ARG A 61 6.92 -0.16 -6.92
C ARG A 61 7.02 -0.79 -5.54
N LEU A 62 6.16 -1.78 -5.29
CA LEU A 62 6.24 -2.67 -4.14
C LEU A 62 6.58 -4.08 -4.63
N SER A 63 7.60 -4.69 -4.04
CA SER A 63 7.95 -6.10 -4.27
C SER A 63 7.94 -6.83 -2.94
N ILE A 64 7.33 -8.01 -2.89
CA ILE A 64 7.24 -8.82 -1.68
C ILE A 64 7.69 -10.25 -1.95
N GLY A 65 8.43 -10.82 -0.99
CA GLY A 65 8.78 -12.23 -0.95
C GLY A 65 8.75 -12.76 0.47
N TYR A 66 8.70 -14.09 0.59
CA TYR A 66 8.82 -14.80 1.87
C TYR A 66 10.07 -15.68 1.83
N GLU A 67 10.91 -15.58 2.85
CA GLU A 67 12.15 -16.34 2.99
C GLU A 67 11.98 -17.41 4.06
N GLU A 68 11.83 -18.66 3.62
CA GLU A 68 11.52 -19.80 4.50
C GLU A 68 12.61 -20.04 5.55
N GLU A 69 13.89 -19.87 5.21
CA GLU A 69 15.01 -20.11 6.12
C GLU A 69 15.01 -19.15 7.32
N ARG A 70 14.51 -17.92 7.13
CA ARG A 70 14.47 -16.89 8.17
C ARG A 70 13.09 -16.74 8.84
N ASP A 71 12.06 -17.40 8.30
CA ASP A 71 10.65 -17.20 8.68
C ASP A 71 10.26 -15.70 8.64
N GLN A 72 10.65 -15.02 7.56
CA GLN A 72 10.40 -13.58 7.40
C GLN A 72 9.96 -13.22 5.98
N PHE A 73 9.12 -12.19 5.91
CA PHE A 73 8.85 -11.48 4.67
C PHE A 73 9.90 -10.41 4.41
N LEU A 74 10.25 -10.25 3.14
CA LEU A 74 10.98 -9.10 2.62
C LEU A 74 10.01 -8.26 1.80
N LEU A 75 9.70 -7.06 2.28
CA LEU A 75 9.00 -6.03 1.51
C LEU A 75 10.02 -4.99 1.04
N GLU A 76 10.20 -4.91 -0.27
CA GLU A 76 10.98 -3.86 -0.91
C GLU A 76 10.04 -2.81 -1.47
N ILE A 77 10.31 -1.55 -1.13
CA ILE A 77 9.55 -0.39 -1.59
C ILE A 77 10.54 0.50 -2.33
N GLU A 78 10.22 0.84 -3.57
CA GLU A 78 11.01 1.72 -4.43
C GLU A 78 10.26 3.05 -4.64
N GLU A 79 11.02 4.15 -4.62
CA GLU A 79 10.51 5.50 -4.86
C GLU A 79 9.90 5.65 -6.25
N PHE A 80 8.76 6.34 -6.32
CA PHE A 80 8.14 6.74 -7.56
C PHE A 80 8.99 7.81 -8.23
N GLN A 81 9.48 7.52 -9.43
CA GLN A 81 10.08 8.50 -10.31
C GLN A 81 9.17 8.70 -11.51
N PRO A 82 8.76 9.94 -11.83
CA PRO A 82 7.94 10.19 -13.01
C PRO A 82 8.70 9.75 -14.27
N GLU A 83 8.01 9.31 -15.32
CA GLU A 83 8.67 9.11 -16.61
C GLU A 83 9.04 10.47 -17.22
N LEU A 84 10.25 10.59 -17.76
CA LEU A 84 10.70 11.78 -18.49
C LEU A 84 10.98 11.39 -19.94
N GLU A 85 10.68 12.31 -20.85
CA GLU A 85 10.97 12.16 -22.27
C GLU A 85 12.50 12.03 -22.50
N GLU A 86 12.90 11.39 -23.59
CA GLU A 86 14.32 11.12 -23.86
C GLU A 86 15.17 12.39 -23.99
N ASP A 87 14.57 13.46 -24.50
CA ASP A 87 15.18 14.78 -24.70
C ASP A 87 14.94 15.76 -23.54
N ASP A 88 14.29 15.33 -22.46
CA ASP A 88 14.07 16.19 -21.29
C ASP A 88 15.40 16.42 -20.52
N PRO A 89 15.88 17.67 -20.40
CA PRO A 89 17.12 17.99 -19.69
C PRO A 89 17.08 17.61 -18.20
N ALA A 90 15.89 17.52 -17.58
CA ALA A 90 15.74 17.08 -16.20
C ALA A 90 16.20 15.63 -15.98
N ARG A 91 16.25 14.81 -17.04
CA ARG A 91 16.76 13.44 -16.99
C ARG A 91 18.23 13.37 -16.58
N LEU A 92 19.04 14.38 -16.94
CA LEU A 92 20.45 14.47 -16.54
C LEU A 92 20.65 14.82 -15.06
N LEU A 93 19.61 15.37 -14.41
CA LEU A 93 19.62 15.77 -13.01
C LEU A 93 18.87 14.77 -12.11
N ARG A 94 18.36 13.68 -12.69
CA ARG A 94 17.61 12.66 -11.96
C ARG A 94 18.54 11.87 -11.05
N GLU A 95 18.21 11.85 -9.76
CA GLU A 95 18.85 10.99 -8.77
C GLU A 95 18.38 9.54 -8.89
N GLU A 96 19.15 8.60 -8.35
CA GLU A 96 18.74 7.19 -8.27
C GLU A 96 17.52 7.05 -7.35
N ALA A 97 16.59 6.16 -7.70
CA ALA A 97 15.40 5.92 -6.89
C ALA A 97 15.80 5.38 -5.51
N GLN A 98 15.25 5.97 -4.44
CA GLN A 98 15.43 5.44 -3.10
C GLN A 98 14.71 4.08 -2.96
N ILE A 99 15.36 3.15 -2.25
CA ILE A 99 14.79 1.83 -1.96
C ILE A 99 14.87 1.59 -0.45
N VAL A 100 13.76 1.15 0.15
CA VAL A 100 13.74 0.63 1.52
C VAL A 100 13.39 -0.86 1.50
N ARG A 101 14.12 -1.65 2.29
CA ARG A 101 13.92 -3.09 2.48
C ARG A 101 13.49 -3.34 3.91
N LEU A 102 12.32 -3.92 4.07
CA LEU A 102 11.68 -4.17 5.36
C LEU A 102 11.59 -5.67 5.57
N TRP A 103 12.12 -6.14 6.68
CA TRP A 103 11.93 -7.50 7.16
C TRP A 103 10.83 -7.52 8.21
N ALA A 104 9.86 -8.41 8.05
CA ALA A 104 8.70 -8.50 8.94
C ALA A 104 8.30 -9.96 9.17
N SER A 105 7.77 -10.26 10.36
CA SER A 105 7.26 -11.60 10.65
C SER A 105 5.95 -11.88 9.89
N ARG A 106 5.56 -13.15 9.82
CA ARG A 106 4.27 -13.56 9.24
C ARG A 106 3.09 -12.86 9.91
N GLU A 107 3.15 -12.73 11.24
CA GLU A 107 2.14 -12.09 12.05
C GLU A 107 2.00 -10.59 11.74
N GLN A 108 3.12 -9.89 11.61
CA GLN A 108 3.13 -8.46 11.26
C GLN A 108 2.56 -8.23 9.86
N MET A 109 2.93 -9.08 8.89
CA MET A 109 2.42 -8.97 7.53
C MET A 109 0.93 -9.34 7.46
N LEU A 110 0.48 -10.36 8.21
CA LEU A 110 -0.94 -10.69 8.29
C LEU A 110 -1.77 -9.53 8.88
N ALA A 111 -1.27 -8.89 9.94
CA ALA A 111 -1.90 -7.71 10.52
C ALA A 111 -1.93 -6.54 9.52
N LEU A 112 -0.82 -6.29 8.81
CA LEU A 112 -0.75 -5.29 7.74
C LEU A 112 -1.77 -5.55 6.63
N SER A 113 -1.92 -6.80 6.18
CA SER A 113 -2.89 -7.15 5.13
C SER A 113 -4.33 -6.90 5.56
N ARG A 114 -4.69 -7.32 6.78
CA ARG A 114 -6.04 -7.12 7.32
C ARG A 114 -6.34 -5.64 7.50
N HIS A 115 -5.44 -4.92 8.16
CA HIS A 115 -5.60 -3.49 8.40
C HIS A 115 -5.64 -2.71 7.08
N GLY A 116 -4.75 -3.04 6.14
CA GLY A 116 -4.68 -2.43 4.82
C GLY A 116 -5.98 -2.60 4.02
N ALA A 117 -6.58 -3.80 4.05
CA ALA A 117 -7.88 -4.05 3.44
C ALA A 117 -8.98 -3.17 4.07
N THR A 118 -9.06 -3.12 5.40
CA THR A 118 -10.02 -2.27 6.12
C THR A 118 -9.83 -0.78 5.80
N VAL A 119 -8.60 -0.29 5.76
CA VAL A 119 -8.29 1.11 5.41
C VAL A 119 -8.65 1.41 3.95
N ALA A 120 -8.37 0.49 3.03
CA ALA A 120 -8.73 0.64 1.62
C ALA A 120 -10.24 0.67 1.40
N GLU A 121 -11.00 -0.15 2.14
CA GLU A 121 -12.47 -0.20 2.11
C GLU A 121 -13.14 1.06 2.67
N ARG A 122 -12.50 1.75 3.62
CA ARG A 122 -12.96 3.06 4.13
C ARG A 122 -12.91 4.17 3.07
N GLY A 123 -12.34 3.91 1.89
CA GLY A 123 -12.41 4.82 0.74
C GLY A 123 -13.82 4.91 0.15
N ARG A 124 -14.09 5.98 -0.62
CA ARG A 124 -15.35 6.17 -1.35
C ARG A 124 -15.69 4.93 -2.21
N PRO A 125 -16.93 4.41 -2.18
CA PRO A 125 -17.32 3.26 -2.98
C PRO A 125 -17.16 3.61 -4.47
N ALA A 126 -16.72 2.63 -5.27
CA ALA A 126 -16.64 2.81 -6.72
C ALA A 126 -18.04 2.73 -7.35
N CYS A 127 -18.31 3.57 -8.34
CA CYS A 127 -19.53 3.50 -9.12
C CYS A 127 -19.55 2.19 -9.92
N GLN A 128 -20.58 1.36 -9.76
CA GLN A 128 -20.73 0.07 -10.46
C GLN A 128 -20.74 0.16 -11.99
N PHE A 129 -20.96 1.36 -12.56
CA PHE A 129 -21.06 1.58 -14.00
C PHE A 129 -19.76 2.11 -14.62
N CYS A 130 -19.02 2.98 -13.93
CA CYS A 130 -17.82 3.63 -14.49
C CYS A 130 -16.54 3.40 -13.68
N GLY A 131 -16.62 2.78 -12.51
CA GLY A 131 -15.49 2.53 -11.62
C GLY A 131 -14.99 3.75 -10.83
N ASN A 132 -15.49 4.96 -11.10
CA ASN A 132 -15.03 6.17 -10.41
C ASN A 132 -15.54 6.25 -8.96
N PRO A 133 -14.78 6.89 -8.05
CA PRO A 133 -15.22 7.10 -6.66
C PRO A 133 -16.52 7.90 -6.56
N VAL A 134 -17.45 7.43 -5.73
CA VAL A 134 -18.72 8.10 -5.45
C VAL A 134 -18.55 9.07 -4.29
N ASP A 135 -18.76 10.36 -4.53
CA ASP A 135 -18.76 11.37 -3.46
C ASP A 135 -19.98 11.21 -2.55
N PRO A 136 -19.87 11.50 -1.24
CA PRO A 136 -21.03 11.51 -0.33
C PRO A 136 -22.17 12.44 -0.78
N GLN A 137 -21.88 13.49 -1.55
CA GLN A 137 -22.89 14.41 -2.10
C GLN A 137 -23.53 13.91 -3.41
N GLY A 138 -23.13 12.73 -3.89
CA GLY A 138 -23.57 12.13 -5.14
C GLY A 138 -22.47 12.09 -6.20
N HIS A 139 -22.65 11.23 -7.21
CA HIS A 139 -21.69 11.04 -8.30
C HIS A 139 -22.38 11.24 -9.65
N THR A 140 -21.77 12.04 -10.53
CA THR A 140 -22.21 12.16 -11.92
C THR A 140 -21.52 11.07 -12.74
N CYS A 141 -22.24 9.98 -13.02
CA CYS A 141 -21.68 8.85 -13.76
C CYS A 141 -21.55 9.18 -15.25
N PRO A 142 -20.33 9.23 -15.83
CA PRO A 142 -20.15 9.49 -17.26
C PRO A 142 -20.72 8.35 -18.11
N ALA A 143 -20.65 7.10 -17.61
CA ALA A 143 -21.19 5.91 -18.28
C ALA A 143 -22.73 5.90 -18.36
N MET A 144 -23.41 6.71 -17.55
CA MET A 144 -24.89 6.86 -17.58
C MET A 144 -25.34 8.21 -18.15
N ASN A 145 -24.54 8.86 -19.01
CA ASN A 145 -24.85 10.18 -19.58
C ASN A 145 -25.13 11.26 -18.51
N GLY A 146 -24.52 11.15 -17.33
CA GLY A 146 -24.62 12.16 -16.26
C GLY A 146 -25.91 12.14 -15.43
N HIS A 147 -26.72 11.07 -15.49
CA HIS A 147 -27.86 10.93 -14.59
C HIS A 147 -27.40 10.71 -13.14
N HIS A 148 -27.94 11.54 -12.23
CA HIS A 148 -27.89 11.31 -10.79
C HIS A 148 -29.13 10.52 -10.38
N GLU A 149 -28.98 9.32 -9.80
CA GLU A 149 -30.07 8.76 -9.00
C GLU A 149 -30.20 9.62 -7.74
N ARG A 150 -31.37 10.25 -7.57
CA ARG A 150 -31.74 10.91 -6.32
C ARG A 150 -31.97 9.81 -5.28
N ALA A 151 -31.32 9.93 -4.12
CA ALA A 151 -31.64 9.15 -2.93
C ALA A 151 -33.12 9.26 -2.56
#